data_AF-A0A0R1WL20-F1
#
_entry.id   AF-A0A0R1WL20-F1
#
_cell.length_a   1.000
_cell.length_b   1.000
_cell.length_c   1.000
_cell.angle_alpha   90.00
_cell.angle_beta   90.00
_cell.angle_gamma   90.00
#
_symmetry.space_group_name_H-M   'P 1'
#
loop_
_entity.id
_entity.type
_entity.pdbx_description
1 polymer ?
#
loop_
_entity_poly.entity_id
_entity_poly.type
_entity_poly.pdbx_seq_one_letter_code
_entity_poly.pdbx_strand_id
1 'polypeptide(L)'
;MNNEIKYIMDELGVIYGFYQDQFSLKRIKSYILSMPEGKKIVNVTAGKVPMYDHQVDLPIAEFSDKSDSVGLLQVNHTMVNNRAAEDISNDTQRIIELVKRLIKLVAPK
;
A
#
# COMPACT_ATOMS: atom_id res chain seq x y z
N MET A 1 -12.20 16.54 8.32
CA MET A 1 -11.27 15.57 7.66
C MET A 1 -10.73 16.27 6.43
N ASN A 2 -9.40 16.38 6.28
CA ASN A 2 -8.79 17.14 5.18
C ASN A 2 -9.28 16.57 3.84
N ASN A 3 -9.76 17.40 2.90
CA ASN A 3 -10.34 16.93 1.62
C ASN A 3 -9.39 15.98 0.87
N GLU A 4 -8.09 16.24 1.02
CA GLU A 4 -6.99 15.44 0.49
C GLU A 4 -6.94 14.01 1.08
N ILE A 5 -7.14 13.85 2.40
CA ILE A 5 -7.16 12.54 3.05
C ILE A 5 -8.34 11.72 2.51
N LYS A 6 -9.51 12.33 2.35
CA LYS A 6 -10.69 11.66 1.80
C LYS A 6 -10.41 11.19 0.36
N TYR A 7 -9.90 12.09 -0.48
CA TYR A 7 -9.51 11.77 -1.86
C TYR A 7 -8.54 10.57 -1.93
N ILE A 8 -7.48 10.59 -1.12
CA ILE A 8 -6.49 9.51 -1.08
C ILE A 8 -7.15 8.19 -0.67
N MET A 9 -8.02 8.19 0.34
CA MET A 9 -8.68 6.98 0.81
C MET A 9 -9.69 6.41 -0.19
N ASP A 10 -10.38 7.27 -0.95
CA ASP A 10 -11.31 6.87 -1.99
C ASP A 10 -10.54 6.22 -3.17
N GLU A 11 -9.44 6.83 -3.61
CA GLU A 11 -8.56 6.29 -4.66
C GLU A 11 -7.95 4.93 -4.27
N LEU A 12 -7.41 4.82 -3.05
CA LEU A 12 -6.94 3.54 -2.54
C LEU A 12 -8.10 2.52 -2.50
N GLY A 13 -9.30 2.94 -2.11
CA GLY A 13 -10.50 2.10 -2.12
C GLY A 13 -10.82 1.49 -3.48
N VAL A 14 -10.66 2.25 -4.56
CA VAL A 14 -10.84 1.75 -5.94
C VAL A 14 -9.79 0.69 -6.28
N ILE A 15 -8.51 0.99 -6.04
CA ILE A 15 -7.41 0.07 -6.35
C ILE A 15 -7.55 -1.23 -5.54
N TYR A 16 -7.69 -1.13 -4.21
CA TYR A 16 -7.84 -2.31 -3.35
C TYR A 16 -9.15 -3.06 -3.60
N GLY A 17 -10.20 -2.39 -4.04
CA GLY A 17 -11.44 -3.02 -4.49
C GLY A 17 -11.22 -3.92 -5.71
N PHE A 18 -10.46 -3.43 -6.70
CA PHE A 18 -10.09 -4.22 -7.88
C PHE A 18 -9.31 -5.48 -7.52
N TYR A 19 -8.31 -5.35 -6.64
CA TYR A 19 -7.49 -6.49 -6.17
C TYR A 19 -8.20 -7.39 -5.15
N GLN A 20 -9.42 -7.02 -4.71
CA GLN A 20 -10.15 -7.68 -3.63
C GLN A 20 -9.37 -7.73 -2.29
N ASP A 21 -8.41 -6.83 -2.11
CA ASP A 21 -7.51 -6.80 -0.95
C ASP A 21 -8.00 -5.76 0.09
N GLN A 22 -9.06 -6.15 0.79
CA GLN A 22 -9.62 -5.34 1.88
C GLN A 22 -8.72 -5.31 3.12
N PHE A 23 -7.79 -6.27 3.23
CA PHE A 23 -6.96 -6.43 4.41
C PHE A 23 -5.81 -5.40 4.42
N SER A 24 -5.11 -5.22 3.30
CA SER A 24 -4.06 -4.21 3.20
C SER A 24 -4.61 -2.79 3.30
N LEU A 25 -5.79 -2.52 2.74
CA LEU A 25 -6.47 -1.23 2.91
C LEU A 25 -6.77 -0.94 4.39
N LYS A 26 -7.26 -1.94 5.15
CA LYS A 26 -7.45 -1.81 6.60
C LYS A 26 -6.13 -1.56 7.32
N ARG A 27 -5.05 -2.25 6.95
CA ARG A 27 -3.71 -2.02 7.54
C ARG A 27 -3.23 -0.59 7.33
N ILE A 28 -3.37 -0.04 6.12
CA ILE A 28 -3.02 1.35 5.83
C ILE A 28 -3.80 2.31 6.74
N LYS A 29 -5.12 2.13 6.85
CA LYS A 29 -5.94 2.92 7.79
C LYS A 29 -5.41 2.82 9.21
N SER A 30 -5.18 1.61 9.72
CA SER A 30 -4.73 1.41 11.10
C SER A 30 -3.36 2.01 11.37
N TYR A 31 -2.35 1.69 10.58
CA TYR A 31 -0.95 2.08 10.85
C TYR A 31 -0.61 3.53 10.47
N ILE A 32 -1.46 4.21 9.70
CA ILE A 32 -1.24 5.59 9.29
C ILE A 32 -2.24 6.54 9.95
N LEU A 33 -3.54 6.23 9.92
CA LEU A 33 -4.58 7.13 10.44
C LEU A 33 -4.85 6.94 11.93
N SER A 34 -4.81 5.70 12.43
CA SER A 34 -5.19 5.38 13.82
C SER A 34 -4.02 5.35 14.79
N MET A 35 -2.77 5.51 14.32
CA MET A 35 -1.53 5.56 15.11
C MET A 35 -1.53 4.61 16.32
N PRO A 36 -1.48 3.27 16.14
CA PRO A 36 -1.28 2.36 17.26
C PRO A 36 0.06 2.70 17.95
N GLU A 37 0.06 2.69 19.29
CA GLU A 37 1.25 2.99 20.09
C GLU A 37 2.43 2.12 19.61
N GLY A 38 3.49 2.76 19.11
CA GLY A 38 4.77 2.12 18.79
C GLY A 38 5.02 1.71 17.33
N LYS A 39 4.00 1.53 16.47
CA LYS A 39 4.22 1.08 15.07
C LYS A 39 3.50 1.97 14.06
N LYS A 40 4.27 2.73 13.28
CA LYS A 40 3.74 3.58 12.20
C LYS A 40 4.46 3.28 10.90
N ILE A 41 3.73 3.29 9.79
CA ILE A 41 4.37 3.27 8.47
C ILE A 41 4.99 4.65 8.25
N VAL A 42 6.31 4.68 8.02
CA VAL A 42 7.07 5.92 7.83
C VAL A 42 7.48 6.13 6.38
N ASN A 43 7.53 5.06 5.60
CA ASN A 43 7.89 5.10 4.18
C ASN A 43 7.27 3.90 3.46
N VAL A 44 7.14 4.02 2.14
CA VAL A 44 6.72 2.93 1.25
C VAL A 44 7.57 2.95 -0.02
N THR A 45 8.10 1.80 -0.41
CA THR A 45 8.93 1.63 -1.60
C THR A 45 8.38 0.49 -2.46
N ALA A 46 8.82 0.39 -3.72
CA ALA A 46 8.52 -0.77 -4.53
C ALA A 46 9.56 -1.86 -4.24
N GLY A 47 9.11 -3.10 -4.07
CA GLY A 47 9.97 -4.25 -3.89
C GLY A 47 9.54 -5.40 -4.79
N LYS A 48 10.51 -6.13 -5.33
CA LYS A 48 10.26 -7.35 -6.09
C LYS A 48 9.90 -8.48 -5.15
N VAL A 49 8.67 -8.97 -5.27
CA VAL A 49 8.17 -10.09 -4.48
C VAL A 49 8.03 -11.29 -5.41
N PRO A 50 8.68 -12.44 -5.10
CA PRO A 50 8.45 -13.67 -5.83
C PRO A 50 7.02 -14.15 -5.53
N MET A 51 6.21 -14.21 -6.58
CA MET A 51 4.82 -14.68 -6.54
C MET A 51 4.69 -15.78 -7.59
N TYR A 52 4.66 -17.02 -7.12
CA TYR A 52 4.63 -18.20 -8.00
C TYR A 52 5.83 -18.18 -8.97
N ASP A 53 5.59 -18.26 -10.27
CA ASP A 53 6.61 -18.26 -11.31
C ASP A 53 7.00 -16.84 -11.78
N HIS A 54 6.50 -15.79 -11.10
CA HIS A 54 6.70 -14.39 -11.48
C HIS A 54 7.37 -13.58 -10.38
N GLN A 55 8.16 -12.57 -10.77
CA GLN A 55 8.54 -11.49 -9.86
C GLN A 55 7.62 -10.29 -10.12
N VAL A 56 6.92 -9.87 -9.08
CA VAL A 56 5.95 -8.78 -9.15
C VAL A 56 6.44 -7.63 -8.29
N ASP A 57 6.43 -6.41 -8.85
CA ASP A 57 6.67 -5.21 -8.06
C ASP A 57 5.44 -4.96 -7.18
N LEU A 58 5.65 -4.92 -5.87
CA LEU A 58 4.60 -4.64 -4.88
C LEU A 58 5.02 -3.50 -3.94
N PRO A 59 4.05 -2.75 -3.38
CA PRO A 59 4.33 -1.70 -2.41
C PRO A 59 4.74 -2.32 -1.08
N ILE A 60 5.90 -1.95 -0.56
CA ILE A 60 6.51 -2.46 0.67
C ILE A 60 6.57 -1.32 1.70
N ALA A 61 5.95 -1.53 2.86
CA ALA A 61 5.96 -0.59 3.97
C ALA A 61 7.20 -0.75 4.84
N GLU A 62 7.77 0.38 5.25
CA GLU A 62 8.79 0.49 6.29
C GLU A 62 8.15 1.06 7.57
N PHE A 63 8.42 0.42 8.71
CA PHE A 63 7.87 0.82 10.00
C PHE A 63 8.87 1.60 10.85
N SER A 64 8.35 2.52 11.67
CA SER A 64 9.13 3.37 12.58
C SER A 64 9.97 2.58 13.58
N ASP A 65 9.52 1.39 13.98
CA ASP A 65 10.20 0.51 14.93
C ASP A 65 11.26 -0.39 14.26
N LYS A 66 11.51 -0.21 12.96
CA LYS A 66 12.40 -1.05 12.15
C LYS A 66 12.01 -2.54 12.16
N SER A 67 10.75 -2.84 12.44
CA SER A 67 10.23 -4.19 12.24
C SER A 67 10.23 -4.56 10.75
N ASP A 68 10.12 -5.87 10.48
CA ASP A 68 10.16 -6.42 9.12
C ASP A 68 9.21 -5.66 8.18
N SER A 69 9.69 -5.41 6.98
CA SER A 69 8.92 -4.72 5.95
C SER A 69 7.72 -5.57 5.53
N VAL A 70 6.57 -4.92 5.30
CA VAL A 70 5.32 -5.61 5.00
C VAL A 70 4.77 -5.17 3.66
N GLY A 71 4.39 -6.13 2.81
CA GLY A 71 3.66 -5.85 1.58
C GLY A 71 2.29 -5.21 1.86
N LEU A 72 2.01 -4.11 1.16
CA LEU A 72 0.77 -3.36 1.23
C LEU A 72 -0.19 -3.69 0.08
N LEU A 73 0.08 -4.73 -0.71
CA LEU A 73 -0.85 -5.22 -1.71
C LEU A 73 -0.75 -6.74 -1.80
N GLN A 74 -1.89 -7.41 -1.71
CA GLN A 74 -2.01 -8.83 -1.98
C GLN A 74 -2.53 -9.02 -3.40
N VAL A 75 -1.78 -9.78 -4.19
CA VAL A 75 -2.18 -10.20 -5.53
C VAL A 75 -2.38 -11.71 -5.51
N ASN A 76 -3.45 -12.19 -6.13
CA ASN A 76 -3.73 -13.62 -6.24
C ASN A 76 -3.17 -14.19 -7.56
N HIS A 77 -3.07 -15.52 -7.64
CA HIS A 77 -2.55 -16.23 -8.81
C HIS A 77 -3.25 -15.83 -10.12
N THR A 78 -4.57 -15.69 -10.09
CA THR A 78 -5.37 -15.29 -11.26
C THR A 78 -5.01 -13.89 -11.76
N MET A 79 -4.79 -12.94 -10.85
CA MET A 79 -4.42 -11.56 -11.19
C MET A 79 -3.01 -11.47 -11.74
N VAL A 80 -2.05 -12.21 -11.18
CA VAL A 80 -0.67 -12.23 -11.66
C VAL A 80 -0.58 -12.82 -13.08
N ASN A 81 -1.40 -13.84 -13.39
CA ASN A 81 -1.35 -14.50 -14.70
C ASN A 81 -2.15 -13.77 -15.79
N ASN A 82 -3.24 -13.07 -15.42
CA ASN A 82 -4.14 -12.45 -16.39
C ASN A 82 -3.84 -10.97 -16.64
N ARG A 83 -2.96 -10.35 -15.84
CA ARG A 83 -2.65 -8.93 -15.94
C ARG A 83 -1.19 -8.73 -16.36
N ALA A 84 -0.93 -7.72 -17.18
CA ALA A 84 0.43 -7.38 -17.54
C ALA A 84 1.19 -6.93 -16.27
N ALA A 85 2.43 -7.38 -16.12
CA ALA A 85 3.28 -7.00 -15.00
C ALA A 85 3.44 -5.47 -14.90
N GLU A 86 3.43 -4.78 -16.05
CA GLU A 86 3.45 -3.32 -16.15
C GLU A 86 2.26 -2.66 -15.45
N ASP A 87 1.06 -3.22 -15.60
CA ASP A 87 -0.13 -2.66 -14.95
C ASP A 87 -0.08 -2.82 -13.42
N ILE A 88 0.44 -3.95 -12.94
CA ILE A 88 0.63 -4.18 -11.50
C ILE A 88 1.72 -3.24 -10.96
N SER A 89 2.77 -3.00 -11.73
CA SER A 89 3.82 -2.05 -11.37
C SER A 89 3.28 -0.61 -11.33
N ASN A 90 2.44 -0.22 -12.29
CA ASN A 90 1.79 1.09 -12.30
C ASN A 90 0.87 1.30 -11.08
N ASP A 91 0.04 0.33 -10.75
CA ASP A 91 -0.81 0.39 -9.55
C ASP A 91 0.02 0.43 -8.26
N THR A 92 1.13 -0.32 -8.23
CA THR A 92 2.09 -0.28 -7.12
C THR A 92 2.67 1.13 -6.93
N GLN A 93 3.12 1.77 -8.00
CA GLN A 93 3.60 3.16 -7.93
C GLN A 93 2.51 4.12 -7.46
N ARG A 94 1.28 3.92 -7.92
CA ARG A 94 0.14 4.73 -7.49
C ARG A 94 -0.15 4.57 -5.99
N ILE A 95 -0.13 3.35 -5.48
CA ILE A 95 -0.28 3.08 -4.03
C ILE A 95 0.84 3.77 -3.25
N ILE A 96 2.10 3.65 -3.70
CA ILE A 96 3.26 4.28 -3.04
C ILE A 96 3.07 5.80 -2.95
N GLU A 97 2.67 6.45 -4.04
CA GLU A 97 2.44 7.90 -4.09
C GLU A 97 1.34 8.33 -3.10
N LEU A 98 0.19 7.66 -3.16
CA LEU A 98 -0.97 7.94 -2.31
C LEU A 98 -0.65 7.74 -0.83
N VAL A 99 0.02 6.64 -0.48
CA VAL A 99 0.40 6.34 0.91
C VAL A 99 1.46 7.32 1.42
N LYS A 100 2.47 7.68 0.61
CA LYS A 100 3.45 8.72 0.99
C LYS A 100 2.81 10.08 1.23
N ARG A 101 1.83 10.47 0.40
CA ARG A 101 1.04 11.69 0.63
C ARG A 101 0.27 11.60 1.94
N LEU A 102 -0.35 10.45 2.22
CA LEU A 102 -1.08 10.22 3.46
C LEU A 102 -0.17 10.38 4.70
N ILE A 103 1.01 9.76 4.69
CA ILE A 103 2.01 9.87 5.77
C ILE A 103 2.36 11.33 6.05
N LYS A 104 2.61 12.12 5.00
CA LYS A 104 2.93 13.55 5.14
C LYS A 104 1.78 14.36 5.75
N LEU A 105 0.54 14.02 5.43
CA LEU A 105 -0.64 14.74 5.92
C LEU A 105 -0.96 14.46 7.38
N VAL A 106 -0.60 13.28 7.89
CA VAL A 106 -0.87 12.86 9.28
C VAL A 106 0.34 13.00 10.19
N ALA A 107 1.53 13.28 9.65
CA ALA A 107 2.72 13.54 10.45
C ALA A 107 2.50 14.79 11.33
N PRO A 108 2.84 14.73 12.63
CA PRO A 108 2.79 15.91 13.50
C PRO A 108 3.73 17.00 12.96
N LYS A 109 3.26 18.25 12.97
CA LYS A 109 4.07 19.43 12.67
C LYS A 109 4.95 19.81 13.85
#